data_AF-A0AAD0YPI0-F1
#
_entry.id   AF-A0AAD0YPI0-F1
#
_cell.length_a   1.000
_cell.length_b   1.000
_cell.length_c   1.000
_cell.angle_alpha   90.00
_cell.angle_beta   90.00
_cell.angle_gamma   90.00
#
_symmetry.space_group_name_H-M   'P 1'
#
loop_
_entity.id
_entity.type
_entity.pdbx_description
1 polymer ?
#
loop_
_entity_poly.entity_id
_entity_poly.type
_entity_poly.pdbx_seq_one_letter_code
_entity_poly.pdbx_strand_id
1 'polypeptide(L)' 'MALNDAQFIQQAVDLQTKMEAKTDRDAAKQDYAVQLLKLVKDYLKSASIEITGTSNQGPFTGTAKIT' A
#
# COMPACT_ATOMS: atom_id res chain seq x y z
N MET A 1 0.29 3.86 -13.88
CA MET A 1 0.26 3.59 -12.42
C MET A 1 0.36 2.09 -12.20
N ALA A 2 1.53 1.58 -11.80
CA ALA A 2 1.62 0.22 -11.30
C ALA A 2 1.70 0.31 -9.78
N LEU A 3 0.65 -0.15 -9.08
CA LEU A 3 0.72 -0.40 -7.66
C LEU A 3 1.54 -1.69 -7.44
N ASN A 4 2.17 -1.85 -6.27
CA ASN A 4 2.96 -3.05 -5.99
C ASN A 4 2.09 -4.19 -5.44
N ASP A 5 1.24 -4.74 -6.31
CA ASP A 5 0.26 -5.78 -5.96
C ASP A 5 0.92 -7.03 -5.39
N ALA A 6 2.02 -7.47 -6.00
CA ALA A 6 2.77 -8.65 -5.58
C ALA A 6 3.29 -8.51 -4.14
N GLN A 7 3.87 -7.35 -3.80
CA GLN A 7 4.36 -7.10 -2.45
C GLN A 7 3.22 -7.00 -1.44
N PHE A 8 2.12 -6.33 -1.79
CA PHE A 8 0.96 -6.22 -0.91
C PHE A 8 0.34 -7.60 -0.58
N ILE A 9 0.17 -8.45 -1.59
CA ILE A 9 -0.38 -9.80 -1.41
C ILE A 9 0.52 -10.62 -0.48
N GLN A 10 1.84 -10.61 -0.69
CA GLN A 10 2.78 -11.33 0.18
C GLN A 10 2.68 -10.84 1.63
N GLN A 11 2.67 -9.52 1.83
CA GLN A 11 2.57 -8.95 3.18
C GLN A 11 1.24 -9.26 3.87
N ALA A 12 0.13 -9.35 3.12
CA ALA A 12 -1.17 -9.73 3.66
C ALA A 12 -1.19 -11.21 4.11
N VAL A 13 -0.58 -12.12 3.32
CA VAL A 13 -0.43 -13.54 3.67
C VAL A 13 0.45 -13.72 4.91
N ASP A 14 1.59 -13.02 4.97
CA ASP A 14 2.48 -13.05 6.13
C ASP A 14 1.77 -12.53 7.40
N LEU A 15 0.96 -11.48 7.25
CA LEU A 15 0.15 -10.94 8.34
C LEU A 15 -0.87 -11.97 8.84
N GLN A 16 -1.59 -12.67 7.95
CA GLN A 16 -2.53 -13.73 8.34
C GLN A 16 -1.82 -14.86 9.10
N THR A 17 -0.71 -15.35 8.55
CA THR A 17 0.12 -16.39 9.18
C THR A 17 0.56 -15.99 10.59
N LYS A 18 0.97 -14.74 10.79
CA LYS A 18 1.36 -14.21 12.11
C LYS A 18 0.19 -14.18 13.11
N MET A 19 -1.03 -13.97 12.64
CA MET A 19 -2.21 -13.95 13.52
C MET A 19 -2.66 -15.35 13.94
N GLU A 20 -2.47 -16.36 13.09
CA GLU A 20 -2.77 -17.76 13.42
C GLU A 20 -1.95 -18.27 14.62
N ALA A 21 -0.74 -17.73 14.82
CA ALA A 21 0.11 -18.06 15.95
C ALA A 21 -0.33 -17.43 17.29
N LYS A 22 -1.36 -16.56 17.31
CA LYS A 22 -1.82 -15.88 18.53
C LYS A 22 -2.89 -16.69 19.27
N THR A 23 -2.69 -16.85 20.57
CA THR A 23 -3.62 -17.55 21.48
C THR A 23 -4.85 -16.72 21.84
N ASP A 24 -4.71 -15.40 21.97
CA ASP A 24 -5.83 -14.49 22.18
C ASP A 24 -6.42 -14.06 20.83
N ARG A 25 -7.58 -14.64 20.50
CA ARG A 25 -8.24 -14.42 19.20
C ARG A 25 -8.82 -13.02 19.07
N ASP A 26 -9.23 -12.37 20.15
CA ASP A 26 -9.88 -11.06 20.07
C ASP A 26 -8.83 -9.95 19.98
N ALA A 27 -7.73 -10.07 20.74
CA ALA A 27 -6.56 -9.21 20.53
C ALA A 27 -5.96 -9.40 19.12
N ALA A 28 -5.91 -10.64 18.62
CA ALA A 28 -5.40 -10.92 17.27
C ALA A 28 -6.23 -10.25 16.16
N LYS A 29 -7.57 -10.23 16.27
CA LYS A 29 -8.45 -9.55 15.29
C LYS A 29 -8.20 -8.05 15.27
N GLN A 30 -8.07 -7.43 16.44
CA GLN A 30 -7.80 -6.00 16.53
C GLN A 30 -6.41 -5.67 15.94
N ASP A 31 -5.39 -6.45 16.30
CA ASP A 31 -4.03 -6.30 15.76
C ASP A 31 -3.97 -6.53 14.24
N TYR A 32 -4.74 -7.48 13.73
CA TYR A 32 -4.89 -7.74 12.30
C TYR A 32 -5.47 -6.51 11.60
N ALA A 33 -6.58 -5.97 12.09
CA ALA A 33 -7.25 -4.82 11.49
C ALA A 33 -6.33 -3.58 11.43
N VAL A 34 -5.60 -3.31 12.53
CA VAL A 34 -4.63 -2.20 12.60
C VAL A 34 -3.49 -2.38 11.59
N GLN A 35 -2.91 -3.59 11.51
CA GLN A 35 -1.80 -3.87 10.60
C GLN A 35 -2.26 -3.89 9.14
N LEU A 36 -3.44 -4.43 8.85
CA LEU A 36 -4.02 -4.44 7.50
C LEU A 36 -4.28 -3.01 7.01
N LEU A 37 -4.82 -2.14 7.86
CA LEU A 37 -5.01 -0.72 7.51
C LEU A 37 -3.68 -0.04 7.17
N LYS A 38 -2.61 -0.37 7.90
CA LYS A 38 -1.27 0.13 7.58
C LYS A 38 -0.78 -0.38 6.21
N LEU A 39 -0.91 -1.68 5.94
CA LEU A 39 -0.53 -2.27 4.66
C LEU A 39 -1.28 -1.63 3.48
N VAL A 40 -2.58 -1.38 3.62
CA VAL A 40 -3.37 -0.69 2.59
C VAL A 40 -2.86 0.72 2.35
N LYS A 41 -2.53 1.48 3.40
CA LYS A 41 -1.93 2.82 3.25
C LYS A 41 -0.59 2.77 2.53
N ASP A 42 0.29 1.84 2.92
CA ASP A 42 1.61 1.68 2.30
C ASP A 42 1.48 1.26 0.82
N TYR A 43 0.52 0.38 0.51
CA TYR A 43 0.18 0.00 -0.85
C TYR A 43 -0.28 1.19 -1.70
N LEU A 44 -1.17 2.04 -1.19
CA LEU A 44 -1.59 3.26 -1.90
C LEU A 44 -0.39 4.22 -2.12
N LYS A 45 0.51 4.33 -1.15
CA LYS A 45 1.74 5.13 -1.28
C LYS A 45 2.75 4.56 -2.29
N SER A 46 2.63 3.28 -2.65
CA SER A 46 3.46 2.68 -3.71
C SER A 46 3.12 3.22 -5.11
N ALA A 47 1.98 3.89 -5.28
CA ALA A 47 1.58 4.47 -6.54
C ALA A 47 2.58 5.54 -7.01
N SER A 48 3.08 5.37 -8.24
CA SER A 48 3.66 6.46 -9.00
C SER A 48 2.63 7.01 -9.98
N ILE A 49 2.36 8.30 -9.87
CA ILE A 49 1.43 9.03 -10.74
C ILE A 49 2.26 9.80 -11.75
N GLU A 50 2.11 9.47 -13.03
CA GLU A 50 2.69 10.24 -14.13
C GLU A 50 1.80 11.46 -14.40
N ILE A 51 2.41 12.63 -14.45
CA ILE A 51 1.73 13.90 -14.74
C ILE A 51 2.27 14.38 -16.08
N THR A 52 1.41 14.40 -17.10
CA THR A 52 1.73 14.96 -18.41
C THR A 52 0.91 16.20 -18.65
N GLY A 53 1.52 17.24 -19.22
CA GLY A 53 0.80 18.46 -19.56
C GLY A 53 1.55 19.32 -20.55
N THR A 54 0.95 20.46 -20.89
CA THR A 54 1.55 21.44 -21.80
C THR A 54 1.52 22.80 -21.11
N SER A 55 2.64 23.49 -21.09
CA SER A 55 2.77 24.84 -20.56
C SER A 55 3.13 25.81 -21.69
N ASN A 56 3.20 27.11 -21.37
CA ASN A 56 3.68 28.14 -22.28
C ASN A 56 5.15 27.92 -22.72
N GLN A 57 5.88 26.99 -22.06
CA GLN A 57 7.24 26.56 -22.43
C GLN A 57 7.30 25.21 -23.16
N GLY A 58 6.13 24.63 -23.52
CA GLY A 58 6.03 23.35 -24.21
C GLY A 58 5.53 22.19 -23.33
N PRO A 59 5.55 20.95 -23.87
CA PRO A 59 5.11 19.77 -23.14
C PRO A 59 6.05 19.47 -21.96
N PHE A 60 5.47 18.98 -20.87
CA PHE A 60 6.21 18.51 -19.69
C PHE A 60 5.66 17.18 -19.20
N THR A 61 6.56 16.41 -18.59
CA THR A 61 6.25 15.19 -17.84
C THR A 61 6.85 15.31 -16.45
N GLY A 62 6.08 14.97 -15.42
CA GLY A 62 6.51 14.90 -14.04
C GLY A 62 6.00 13.62 -13.37
N THR A 63 6.55 13.30 -12.21
CA THR A 63 6.12 12.16 -11.40
C THR A 63 5.72 12.61 -10.02
N ALA A 64 4.51 12.26 -9.59
CA ALA A 64 4.02 12.46 -8.22
C ALA A 64 3.98 11.13 -7.45
N LYS A 65 4.04 11.25 -6.12
CA LYS A 65 3.88 10.14 -5.17
C LYS A 65 2.83 10.51 -4.12
N ILE A 66 2.10 9.51 -3.65
CA ILE A 66 1.19 9.66 -2.51
C ILE A 66 2.03 9.54 -1.23
N THR A 67 1.96 10.53 -0.34
CA THR A 67 2.74 10.60 0.92
C THR A 67 1.90 10.47 2.16
#